data_AF-A0A9J7DEA3-F1
#
_entry.id   AF-A0A9J7DEA3-F1
#
_cell.length_a   1.000
_cell.length_b   1.000
_cell.length_c   1.000
_cell.angle_alpha   90.00
_cell.angle_beta   90.00
_cell.angle_gamma   90.00
#
_symmetry.space_group_name_H-M   'P 1'
#
loop_
_entity.id
_entity.type
_entity.pdbx_description
1 polymer ?
#
loop_
_entity_poly.entity_id
_entity_poly.type
_entity_poly.pdbx_seq_one_letter_code
_entity_poly.pdbx_strand_id
1 'polypeptide(L)'
;MAKLSLIFVLATLVVVISGASLKTNLSGKVRYDNYKVYKLSIDNKTQLAVIELIQDLREKYIIWKEYDEATKEIHIMVNPEEITNFSGILKVYGFKTELLVENVQDLIDEEQAYNGDDSDEFNWTRYYELEDIYKFLDKILAKYLTVTEPFTIAQSYEGRPVRGIKISYKTGNPGIYIESNIHAREWITSATATWFINELLTSSDPDIRNLAENYDWYIVPVLNVDGFVYTHNKDRLWRKTRQPVAHSPCIGTDGNRNFDSYWMVNGASSDPCANDYAGPAPNSEPEIKGESEFLRSNKDKFNVLLAFHSYSQMLLSPYGHTEEVPPNNDDLLKVADAYAQAVGKLSYGSEYTYGTSAGAMYYAPGATIDFAYNEADIKITYTIEMRDTGRHGFVLPPTHILPNCKETMAGIMALIKEAQNLGYMTRKY
;
A
#
# COMPACT_ATOMS: atom_id res chain seq x y z
N MET A 1 -26.00 23.49 -24.86
CA MET A 1 -27.33 23.34 -24.22
C MET A 1 -27.85 21.90 -24.14
N ALA A 2 -27.21 20.88 -24.75
CA ALA A 2 -27.60 19.47 -24.60
C ALA A 2 -26.82 18.68 -23.52
N LYS A 3 -25.85 19.32 -22.82
CA LYS A 3 -25.07 18.70 -21.72
C LYS A 3 -25.68 18.93 -20.32
N LEU A 4 -26.63 19.85 -20.18
CA LEU A 4 -27.30 20.12 -18.88
C LEU A 4 -28.50 19.20 -18.61
N SER A 5 -29.02 18.53 -19.64
CA SER A 5 -30.25 17.73 -19.55
C SER A 5 -30.04 16.29 -19.10
N LEU A 6 -28.80 15.76 -19.14
CA LEU A 6 -28.50 14.41 -18.63
C LEU A 6 -28.26 14.40 -17.11
N ILE A 7 -27.75 15.51 -16.56
CA ILE A 7 -27.49 15.68 -15.13
C ILE A 7 -28.81 15.74 -14.33
N PHE A 8 -29.87 16.32 -14.91
CA PHE A 8 -31.16 16.44 -14.23
C PHE A 8 -31.99 15.14 -14.19
N VAL A 9 -31.74 14.18 -15.09
CA VAL A 9 -32.45 12.88 -15.12
C VAL A 9 -31.75 11.84 -14.23
N LEU A 10 -30.45 11.99 -13.96
CA LEU A 10 -29.73 11.13 -13.00
C LEU A 10 -29.86 11.60 -11.54
N ALA A 11 -30.25 12.86 -11.30
CA ALA A 11 -30.31 13.45 -9.95
C ALA A 11 -31.62 13.18 -9.16
N THR A 12 -32.61 12.50 -9.73
CA THR A 12 -33.94 12.34 -9.10
C THR A 12 -34.17 11.02 -8.35
N LEU A 13 -33.17 10.15 -8.19
CA LEU A 13 -33.34 8.88 -7.47
C LEU A 13 -32.34 8.60 -6.33
N VAL A 14 -31.58 9.61 -5.87
CA VAL A 14 -30.71 9.47 -4.69
C VAL A 14 -30.93 10.65 -3.74
N VAL A 15 -32.15 10.79 -3.22
CA VAL A 15 -32.38 11.56 -1.99
C VAL A 15 -33.38 10.79 -1.13
N VAL A 16 -32.87 9.83 -0.37
CA VAL A 16 -33.46 9.47 0.92
C VAL A 16 -32.40 9.80 1.96
N ILE A 17 -32.54 10.99 2.55
CA ILE A 17 -31.80 11.36 3.75
C ILE A 17 -32.45 10.59 4.90
N SER A 18 -31.98 9.39 5.18
CA SER A 18 -32.17 8.77 6.48
C SER A 18 -31.09 9.31 7.39
N GLY A 19 -31.46 10.27 8.24
CA GLY A 19 -30.64 10.68 9.37
C GLY A 19 -30.55 9.54 10.37
N ALA A 20 -29.54 8.70 10.24
CA ALA A 20 -29.13 7.81 11.32
C ALA A 20 -28.25 8.61 12.27
N SER A 21 -28.77 8.87 13.48
CA SER A 21 -27.95 9.40 14.56
C SER A 21 -26.84 8.40 14.87
N LEU A 22 -25.59 8.80 14.66
CA LEU A 22 -24.42 8.08 15.12
C LEU A 22 -24.52 7.84 16.64
N LYS A 23 -24.77 6.59 17.03
CA LYS A 23 -24.32 6.11 18.32
C LYS A 23 -22.80 5.94 18.22
N THR A 24 -22.07 7.00 18.57
CA THR A 24 -20.63 6.95 18.76
C THR A 24 -20.32 5.96 19.87
N ASN A 25 -19.94 4.74 19.50
CA ASN A 25 -19.52 3.71 20.44
C ASN A 25 -18.08 4.03 20.88
N LEU A 26 -17.92 5.06 21.73
CA LEU A 26 -16.67 5.75 22.05
C LEU A 26 -15.66 4.94 22.91
N SER A 27 -15.78 3.62 23.03
CA SER A 27 -14.81 2.82 23.79
C SER A 27 -14.40 1.47 23.19
N GLY A 28 -15.06 0.98 22.13
CA GLY A 28 -14.75 -0.32 21.51
C GLY A 28 -13.85 -0.23 20.27
N LYS A 29 -13.27 -1.36 19.85
CA LYS A 29 -12.74 -1.50 18.48
C LYS A 29 -13.90 -1.34 17.48
N VAL A 30 -13.64 -0.71 16.34
CA VAL A 30 -14.59 -0.68 15.21
C VAL A 30 -14.86 -2.11 14.77
N ARG A 31 -16.13 -2.44 14.58
CA ARG A 31 -16.56 -3.73 14.04
C ARG A 31 -17.20 -3.55 12.68
N TYR A 32 -16.99 -4.53 11.83
CA TYR A 32 -17.48 -4.63 10.46
C TYR A 32 -18.53 -5.74 10.33
N ASP A 33 -19.32 -5.97 11.40
CA ASP A 33 -20.32 -7.04 11.43
C ASP A 33 -21.34 -6.87 10.30
N ASN A 34 -21.50 -7.90 9.47
CA ASN A 34 -22.39 -7.96 8.30
C ASN A 34 -22.03 -7.01 7.15
N TYR A 35 -20.86 -6.36 7.17
CA TYR A 35 -20.37 -5.66 5.99
C TYR A 35 -20.07 -6.69 4.91
N LYS A 36 -20.54 -6.42 3.69
CA LYS A 36 -20.45 -7.34 2.56
C LYS A 36 -19.56 -6.78 1.48
N VAL A 37 -18.73 -7.62 0.85
CA VAL A 37 -17.91 -7.22 -0.31
C VAL A 37 -18.52 -7.81 -1.57
N TYR A 38 -18.90 -6.94 -2.51
CA TYR A 38 -19.41 -7.33 -3.82
C TYR A 38 -18.39 -7.04 -4.90
N LYS A 39 -18.15 -8.02 -5.77
CA LYS A 39 -17.47 -7.84 -7.04
C LYS A 39 -18.47 -7.44 -8.10
N LEU A 40 -18.19 -6.35 -8.82
CA LEU A 40 -19.02 -5.83 -9.89
C LEU A 40 -18.25 -5.88 -11.20
N SER A 41 -18.89 -6.34 -12.27
CA SER A 41 -18.35 -6.19 -13.63
C SER A 41 -18.87 -4.90 -14.27
N ILE A 42 -17.98 -4.13 -14.87
CA ILE A 42 -18.27 -2.85 -15.53
C ILE A 42 -18.30 -3.06 -17.04
N ASP A 43 -19.51 -3.11 -17.60
CA ASP A 43 -19.73 -3.36 -19.02
C ASP A 43 -19.73 -2.06 -19.86
N ASN A 44 -19.94 -0.89 -19.23
CA ASN A 44 -20.06 0.38 -19.94
C ASN A 44 -19.73 1.63 -19.10
N LYS A 45 -19.53 2.76 -19.78
CA LYS A 45 -19.18 4.05 -19.15
C LYS A 45 -20.26 4.59 -18.19
N THR A 46 -21.53 4.24 -18.39
CA THR A 46 -22.60 4.66 -17.48
C THR A 46 -22.47 3.95 -16.13
N GLN A 47 -22.17 2.66 -16.14
CA GLN A 47 -21.90 1.90 -14.91
C GLN A 47 -20.68 2.45 -14.18
N LEU A 48 -19.59 2.75 -14.90
CA LEU A 48 -18.41 3.36 -14.29
C LEU A 48 -18.73 4.71 -13.61
N ALA A 49 -19.46 5.60 -14.30
CA ALA A 49 -19.86 6.88 -13.74
C ALA A 49 -20.79 6.74 -12.51
N VAL A 50 -21.63 5.70 -12.47
CA VAL A 50 -22.46 5.40 -11.28
C VAL A 50 -21.58 4.99 -10.09
N ILE A 51 -20.54 4.20 -10.32
CA ILE A 51 -19.60 3.81 -9.28
C ILE A 51 -18.83 5.02 -8.76
N GLU A 52 -18.34 5.89 -9.65
CA GLU A 52 -17.66 7.14 -9.26
C GLU A 52 -18.54 8.01 -8.34
N LEU A 53 -19.86 8.08 -8.60
CA LEU A 53 -20.81 8.81 -7.74
C LEU A 53 -21.06 8.12 -6.39
N ILE A 54 -21.08 6.78 -6.36
CA ILE A 54 -21.31 6.00 -5.13
C ILE A 54 -20.07 6.02 -4.23
N GLN A 55 -18.89 6.09 -4.83
CA GLN A 55 -17.61 6.27 -4.14
C GLN A 55 -17.55 7.56 -3.32
N ASP A 56 -18.36 8.58 -3.62
CA ASP A 56 -18.44 9.78 -2.79
C ASP A 56 -19.21 9.56 -1.48
N LEU A 57 -20.00 8.48 -1.39
CA LEU A 57 -20.77 8.12 -0.20
C LEU A 57 -19.99 7.13 0.68
N ARG A 58 -18.82 7.56 1.15
CA ARG A 58 -17.76 6.68 1.71
C ARG A 58 -18.09 6.00 3.05
N GLU A 59 -19.01 6.57 3.84
CA GLU A 59 -19.54 5.90 5.05
C GLU A 59 -20.42 4.68 4.71
N LYS A 60 -20.87 4.61 3.46
CA LYS A 60 -21.83 3.61 2.96
C LYS A 60 -21.14 2.58 2.06
N TYR A 61 -20.20 3.04 1.24
CA TYR A 61 -19.53 2.24 0.22
C TYR A 61 -18.02 2.49 0.27
N ILE A 62 -17.27 1.45 0.61
CA ILE A 62 -15.82 1.49 0.69
C ILE A 62 -15.25 0.69 -0.47
N ILE A 63 -14.35 1.30 -1.24
CA ILE A 63 -13.64 0.57 -2.28
C ILE A 63 -12.71 -0.44 -1.63
N TRP A 64 -13.01 -1.71 -1.91
CA TRP A 64 -12.21 -2.85 -1.50
C TRP A 64 -11.07 -3.00 -2.50
N LYS A 65 -11.42 -3.23 -3.78
CA LYS A 65 -10.51 -3.28 -4.94
C LYS A 65 -10.90 -2.16 -5.91
N GLU A 66 -9.92 -1.37 -6.33
CA GLU A 66 -10.09 -0.32 -7.34
C GLU A 66 -10.46 -0.92 -8.71
N TYR A 67 -11.02 -0.08 -9.59
CA TYR A 67 -11.41 -0.53 -10.92
C TYR A 67 -10.18 -0.93 -11.72
N ASP A 68 -10.22 -2.14 -12.27
CA ASP A 68 -9.15 -2.73 -13.06
C ASP A 68 -9.58 -2.78 -14.52
N GLU A 69 -8.88 -2.04 -15.37
CA GLU A 69 -9.22 -1.89 -16.79
C GLU A 69 -9.03 -3.21 -17.57
N ALA A 70 -8.13 -4.10 -17.13
CA ALA A 70 -7.87 -5.37 -17.79
C ALA A 70 -8.96 -6.40 -17.47
N THR A 71 -9.41 -6.46 -16.22
CA THR A 71 -10.47 -7.40 -15.80
C THR A 71 -11.87 -6.82 -15.94
N LYS A 72 -12.01 -5.50 -16.03
CA LYS A 72 -13.28 -4.75 -16.00
C LYS A 72 -14.05 -4.94 -14.69
N GLU A 73 -13.34 -5.09 -13.59
CA GLU A 73 -13.92 -5.43 -12.29
C GLU A 73 -13.60 -4.37 -11.23
N ILE A 74 -14.53 -4.18 -10.29
CA ILE A 74 -14.33 -3.38 -9.07
C ILE A 74 -14.97 -4.09 -7.89
N HIS A 75 -14.35 -4.04 -6.70
CA HIS A 75 -14.93 -4.64 -5.50
C HIS A 75 -15.32 -3.56 -4.48
N ILE A 76 -16.55 -3.61 -3.99
CA ILE A 76 -17.12 -2.61 -3.08
C ILE A 76 -17.59 -3.30 -1.81
N MET A 77 -17.05 -2.85 -0.68
CA MET A 77 -17.55 -3.17 0.64
C MET A 77 -18.74 -2.26 0.98
N VAL A 78 -19.85 -2.85 1.39
CA VAL A 78 -21.12 -2.17 1.59
C VAL A 78 -21.52 -2.25 3.05
N ASN A 79 -21.85 -1.10 3.62
CA ASN A 79 -22.43 -0.98 4.96
C ASN A 79 -23.75 -1.77 5.04
N PRO A 80 -24.00 -2.57 6.09
CA PRO A 80 -25.22 -3.35 6.27
C PRO A 80 -26.51 -2.55 6.08
N GLU A 81 -26.53 -1.29 6.54
CA GLU A 81 -27.69 -0.41 6.45
C GLU A 81 -28.03 0.00 5.00
N GLU A 82 -27.07 -0.15 4.08
CA GLU A 82 -27.16 0.33 2.69
C GLU A 82 -27.30 -0.80 1.66
N ILE A 83 -27.27 -2.06 2.08
CA ILE A 83 -27.39 -3.24 1.19
C ILE A 83 -28.65 -3.17 0.30
N THR A 84 -29.78 -2.71 0.87
CA THR A 84 -31.04 -2.60 0.10
C THR A 84 -30.94 -1.53 -0.99
N ASN A 85 -30.39 -0.36 -0.65
CA ASN A 85 -30.19 0.74 -1.60
C ASN A 85 -29.21 0.33 -2.70
N PHE A 86 -28.10 -0.28 -2.31
CA PHE A 86 -27.09 -0.81 -3.22
C PHE A 86 -27.70 -1.79 -4.22
N SER A 87 -28.46 -2.78 -3.74
CA SER A 87 -29.12 -3.78 -4.58
C SER A 87 -30.09 -3.13 -5.58
N GLY A 88 -30.79 -2.06 -5.16
CA GLY A 88 -31.65 -1.26 -6.02
C GLY A 88 -30.87 -0.60 -7.17
N ILE A 89 -29.76 0.07 -6.85
CA ILE A 89 -28.87 0.69 -7.83
C ILE A 89 -28.36 -0.35 -8.82
N LEU A 90 -27.82 -1.47 -8.33
CA LEU A 90 -27.25 -2.53 -9.16
C LEU A 90 -28.27 -3.05 -10.18
N LYS A 91 -29.52 -3.23 -9.74
CA LYS A 91 -30.63 -3.68 -10.60
C LYS A 91 -31.01 -2.63 -11.65
N VAL A 92 -31.10 -1.35 -11.27
CA VAL A 92 -31.50 -0.27 -12.18
C VAL A 92 -30.50 -0.10 -13.32
N TYR A 93 -29.20 -0.17 -13.01
CA TYR A 93 -28.12 0.02 -13.98
C TYR A 93 -27.59 -1.30 -14.57
N GLY A 94 -28.22 -2.44 -14.25
CA GLY A 94 -27.93 -3.74 -14.84
C GLY A 94 -26.52 -4.25 -14.56
N PHE A 95 -26.00 -4.03 -13.35
CA PHE A 95 -24.68 -4.54 -12.96
C PHE A 95 -24.72 -6.07 -12.82
N LYS A 96 -23.67 -6.74 -13.31
CA LYS A 96 -23.39 -8.14 -12.95
C LYS A 96 -22.60 -8.13 -11.65
N THR A 97 -23.06 -8.91 -10.67
CA THR A 97 -22.51 -8.86 -9.32
C THR A 97 -22.27 -10.25 -8.75
N GLU A 98 -21.17 -10.41 -8.04
CA GLU A 98 -20.82 -11.59 -7.25
C GLU A 98 -20.58 -11.16 -5.80
N LEU A 99 -21.08 -11.93 -4.84
CA LEU A 99 -20.81 -11.70 -3.43
C LEU A 99 -19.53 -12.44 -3.03
N LEU A 100 -18.47 -11.69 -2.70
CA LEU A 100 -17.16 -12.24 -2.34
C LEU A 100 -17.05 -12.52 -0.84
N VAL A 101 -17.54 -11.59 -0.02
CA VAL A 101 -17.43 -11.67 1.45
C VAL A 101 -18.80 -11.40 2.04
N GLU A 102 -19.36 -12.39 2.74
CA GLU A 102 -20.67 -12.30 3.40
C GLU A 102 -20.62 -11.46 4.68
N ASN A 103 -19.49 -11.50 5.39
CA ASN A 103 -19.26 -10.75 6.62
C ASN A 103 -17.77 -10.45 6.79
N VAL A 104 -17.38 -9.20 6.60
CA VAL A 104 -15.98 -8.76 6.71
C VAL A 104 -15.42 -8.96 8.12
N GLN A 105 -16.28 -8.89 9.15
CA GLN A 105 -15.82 -9.12 10.52
C GLN A 105 -15.31 -10.54 10.76
N ASP A 106 -15.85 -11.54 10.06
CA ASP A 106 -15.36 -12.92 10.19
C ASP A 106 -13.92 -13.05 9.68
N LEU A 107 -13.56 -12.34 8.59
CA LEU A 107 -12.17 -12.29 8.11
C LEU A 107 -11.23 -11.66 9.14
N ILE A 108 -11.67 -10.58 9.79
CA ILE A 108 -10.90 -9.88 10.82
C ILE A 108 -10.73 -10.74 12.07
N ASP A 109 -11.80 -11.41 12.50
CA ASP A 109 -11.77 -12.30 13.66
C ASP A 109 -10.88 -13.53 13.38
N GLU A 110 -10.89 -14.09 12.16
CA GLU A 110 -10.00 -15.17 11.73
C GLU A 110 -8.52 -14.75 11.68
N GLU A 111 -8.21 -13.56 11.15
CA GLU A 111 -6.85 -13.01 11.13
C GLU A 111 -6.27 -12.88 12.55
N GLN A 112 -7.10 -12.40 13.49
CA GLN A 112 -6.71 -12.15 14.89
C GLN A 112 -6.73 -13.41 15.76
N ALA A 113 -7.52 -14.42 15.40
CA ALA A 113 -7.58 -15.70 16.12
C ALA A 113 -6.26 -16.49 16.01
N TYR A 114 -5.39 -16.13 15.06
CA TYR A 114 -4.07 -16.73 14.91
C TYR A 114 -3.12 -16.26 16.04
N ASN A 115 -3.35 -16.81 17.23
CA ASN A 115 -2.42 -16.76 18.34
C ASN A 115 -1.26 -17.71 17.99
N GLY A 116 -0.28 -17.19 17.26
CA GLY A 116 1.04 -17.81 17.20
C GLY A 116 1.57 -18.04 18.61
N ASP A 117 2.48 -19.00 18.77
CA ASP A 117 3.14 -19.27 20.05
C ASP A 117 3.58 -17.96 20.70
N ASP A 118 3.25 -17.77 21.98
CA ASP A 118 3.56 -16.56 22.76
C ASP A 118 5.06 -16.47 23.10
N SER A 119 5.88 -17.14 22.28
CA SER A 119 7.32 -17.09 22.34
C SER A 119 7.78 -15.68 21.95
N ASP A 120 8.84 -15.23 22.60
CA ASP A 120 9.52 -13.97 22.27
C ASP A 120 10.17 -13.99 20.86
N GLU A 121 9.95 -15.04 20.07
CA GLU A 121 10.57 -15.26 18.77
C GLU A 121 9.68 -14.72 17.64
N PHE A 122 10.27 -13.86 16.82
CA PHE A 122 9.63 -13.33 15.62
C PHE A 122 9.65 -14.40 14.52
N ASN A 123 8.51 -15.01 14.21
CA ASN A 123 8.42 -16.23 13.39
C ASN A 123 7.48 -16.13 12.17
N TRP A 124 6.91 -14.94 11.93
CA TRP A 124 6.02 -14.65 10.79
C TRP A 124 4.81 -15.57 10.64
N THR A 125 4.35 -16.14 11.75
CA THR A 125 3.11 -16.93 11.78
C THR A 125 1.88 -16.06 12.08
N ARG A 126 2.07 -14.80 12.49
CA ARG A 126 1.03 -13.80 12.77
C ARG A 126 1.49 -12.41 12.36
N TYR A 127 0.57 -11.45 12.33
CA TYR A 127 0.91 -10.03 12.24
C TYR A 127 1.28 -9.51 13.64
N TYR A 128 2.38 -8.77 13.71
CA TYR A 128 2.95 -8.26 14.96
C TYR A 128 2.60 -6.79 15.17
N GLU A 129 2.47 -6.39 16.43
CA GLU A 129 2.26 -4.99 16.80
C GLU A 129 3.56 -4.18 16.63
N LEU A 130 3.45 -2.84 16.61
CA LEU A 130 4.60 -1.95 16.41
C LEU A 130 5.73 -2.21 17.43
N GLU A 131 5.37 -2.40 18.70
CA GLU A 131 6.34 -2.65 19.77
C GLU A 131 7.11 -3.97 19.57
N ASP A 132 6.47 -4.99 19.00
CA ASP A 132 7.14 -6.25 18.71
C ASP A 132 8.08 -6.12 17.50
N ILE A 133 7.71 -5.33 16.50
CA ILE A 133 8.59 -4.96 15.39
C ILE A 133 9.81 -4.16 15.91
N TYR A 134 9.62 -3.23 16.85
CA TYR A 134 10.74 -2.49 17.45
C TYR A 134 11.66 -3.39 18.28
N LYS A 135 11.12 -4.29 19.09
CA LYS A 135 11.91 -5.31 19.79
C LYS A 135 12.68 -6.21 18.81
N PHE A 136 12.07 -6.58 17.69
CA PHE A 136 12.74 -7.34 16.63
C PHE A 136 13.91 -6.56 16.05
N LEU A 137 13.73 -5.29 15.69
CA LEU A 137 14.82 -4.43 15.21
C LEU A 137 15.94 -4.31 16.25
N ASP A 138 15.60 -4.06 17.51
CA ASP A 138 16.60 -3.96 18.59
C ASP A 138 17.41 -5.26 18.75
N LYS A 139 16.76 -6.42 18.70
CA LYS A 139 17.42 -7.74 18.75
C LYS A 139 18.35 -7.94 17.55
N ILE A 140 17.89 -7.61 16.34
CA ILE A 140 18.69 -7.75 15.12
C ILE A 140 19.91 -6.83 15.15
N LEU A 141 19.72 -5.55 15.48
CA LEU A 141 20.79 -4.56 15.57
C LEU A 141 21.85 -4.97 16.59
N ALA A 142 21.43 -5.47 17.77
CA ALA A 142 22.35 -5.93 18.80
C ALA A 142 23.11 -7.21 18.39
N LYS A 143 22.50 -8.09 17.60
CA LYS A 143 23.10 -9.36 17.17
C LYS A 143 24.06 -9.20 15.98
N TYR A 144 23.80 -8.26 15.07
CA TYR A 144 24.53 -8.08 13.80
C TYR A 144 25.26 -6.74 13.69
N LEU A 145 25.79 -6.23 14.81
CA LEU A 145 26.44 -4.90 14.94
C LEU A 145 27.50 -4.55 13.88
N THR A 146 28.15 -5.54 13.26
CA THR A 146 29.20 -5.28 12.25
C THR A 146 28.64 -4.98 10.86
N VAL A 147 27.38 -5.32 10.59
CA VAL A 147 26.75 -5.18 9.27
C VAL A 147 25.41 -4.44 9.32
N THR A 148 24.95 -4.01 10.50
CA THR A 148 23.71 -3.27 10.66
C THR A 148 23.90 -1.93 11.35
N GLU A 149 23.23 -0.88 10.88
CA GLU A 149 23.17 0.44 11.51
C GLU A 149 21.71 0.88 11.68
N PRO A 150 21.30 1.40 12.85
CA PRO A 150 19.97 1.98 13.01
C PRO A 150 19.91 3.38 12.39
N PHE A 151 18.73 3.75 11.88
CA PHE A 151 18.43 5.14 11.56
C PHE A 151 16.98 5.49 11.91
N THR A 152 16.71 6.78 12.05
CA THR A 152 15.36 7.33 12.26
C THR A 152 15.15 8.43 11.23
N ILE A 153 14.04 8.39 10.50
CA ILE A 153 13.75 9.37 9.45
C ILE A 153 12.78 10.46 9.89
N ALA A 154 11.94 10.17 10.90
CA ALA A 154 10.94 11.10 11.40
C ALA A 154 10.58 10.78 12.86
N GLN A 155 9.92 11.75 13.49
CA GLN A 155 9.00 11.49 14.60
C GLN A 155 7.59 11.65 14.03
N SER A 156 6.71 10.70 14.28
CA SER A 156 5.30 10.76 13.87
C SER A 156 4.53 11.87 14.57
N TYR A 157 3.31 12.15 14.13
CA TYR A 157 2.46 13.16 14.76
C TYR A 157 2.22 12.86 16.26
N GLU A 158 1.97 11.61 16.63
CA GLU A 158 1.78 11.18 18.01
C GLU A 158 3.12 10.92 18.76
N GLY A 159 4.25 11.27 18.15
CA GLY A 159 5.57 11.30 18.81
C GLY A 159 6.35 9.98 18.80
N ARG A 160 5.95 9.00 17.97
CA ARG A 160 6.67 7.72 17.83
C ARG A 160 7.81 7.86 16.81
N PRO A 161 8.97 7.25 17.05
CA PRO A 161 10.07 7.29 16.09
C PRO A 161 9.73 6.45 14.86
N VAL A 162 9.92 6.99 13.66
CA VAL A 162 9.88 6.20 12.42
C VAL A 162 11.27 5.65 12.17
N ARG A 163 11.46 4.38 12.55
CA ARG A 163 12.76 3.70 12.60
C ARG A 163 13.00 2.89 11.34
N GLY A 164 14.26 2.83 10.92
CA GLY A 164 14.74 1.93 9.88
C GLY A 164 16.04 1.24 10.25
N ILE A 165 16.42 0.29 9.42
CA ILE A 165 17.67 -0.46 9.53
C ILE A 165 18.43 -0.37 8.21
N LYS A 166 19.71 -0.04 8.30
CA LYS A 166 20.66 -0.21 7.20
C LYS A 166 21.36 -1.57 7.37
N ILE A 167 21.45 -2.36 6.31
CA ILE A 167 22.24 -3.60 6.25
C ILE A 167 23.29 -3.43 5.15
N SER A 168 24.56 -3.53 5.51
CA SER A 168 25.69 -3.37 4.60
C SER A 168 26.84 -4.28 5.01
N TYR A 169 27.26 -5.15 4.11
CA TYR A 169 28.36 -6.09 4.34
C TYR A 169 29.73 -5.56 3.86
N LYS A 170 29.72 -4.57 2.95
CA LYS A 170 30.94 -3.96 2.42
C LYS A 170 30.66 -2.56 1.87
N THR A 171 31.70 -1.74 1.83
CA THR A 171 31.61 -0.36 1.35
C THR A 171 31.49 -0.29 -0.17
N GLY A 172 30.79 0.75 -0.66
CA GLY A 172 30.67 1.02 -2.10
C GLY A 172 29.66 0.12 -2.83
N ASN A 173 28.77 -0.55 -2.10
CA ASN A 173 27.65 -1.27 -2.69
C ASN A 173 26.61 -0.28 -3.25
N PRO A 174 25.93 -0.62 -4.36
CA PRO A 174 24.73 0.09 -4.78
C PRO A 174 23.65 0.01 -3.68
N GLY A 175 22.94 1.09 -3.42
CA GLY A 175 21.94 1.15 -2.36
C GLY A 175 20.51 0.93 -2.85
N ILE A 176 19.71 0.29 -2.00
CA ILE A 176 18.30 -0.02 -2.23
C ILE A 176 17.52 0.47 -1.02
N TYR A 177 16.53 1.33 -1.28
CA TYR A 177 15.61 1.81 -0.26
C TYR A 177 14.28 1.05 -0.35
N ILE A 178 13.79 0.58 0.80
CA ILE A 178 12.49 -0.08 0.93
C ILE A 178 11.70 0.64 2.01
N GLU A 179 10.52 1.12 1.65
CA GLU A 179 9.50 1.54 2.60
C GLU A 179 8.30 0.59 2.58
N SER A 180 7.64 0.45 3.72
CA SER A 180 6.43 -0.36 3.87
C SER A 180 5.47 0.26 4.87
N ASN A 181 4.20 -0.13 4.76
CA ASN A 181 3.13 0.34 5.64
C ASN A 181 2.97 1.88 5.68
N ILE A 182 3.14 2.56 4.54
CA ILE A 182 2.67 3.95 4.39
C ILE A 182 1.15 4.04 4.57
N HIS A 183 0.43 3.02 4.09
CA HIS A 183 -0.96 2.79 4.46
C HIS A 183 -1.03 1.80 5.62
N ALA A 184 -1.73 2.20 6.67
CA ALA A 184 -1.71 1.48 7.93
C ALA A 184 -2.32 0.07 7.87
N ARG A 185 -3.41 -0.13 7.12
CA ARG A 185 -4.13 -1.41 7.01
C ARG A 185 -3.42 -2.51 6.22
N GLU A 186 -2.34 -2.20 5.51
CA GLU A 186 -1.64 -3.10 4.58
C GLU A 186 -0.62 -3.97 5.32
N TRP A 187 -1.07 -4.73 6.34
CA TRP A 187 -0.22 -5.43 7.32
C TRP A 187 0.77 -6.44 6.71
N ILE A 188 0.47 -6.99 5.53
CA ILE A 188 1.39 -7.89 4.81
C ILE A 188 2.73 -7.22 4.47
N THR A 189 2.75 -5.89 4.34
CA THR A 189 3.94 -5.15 3.90
C THR A 189 5.01 -5.10 5.00
N SER A 190 4.67 -4.75 6.25
CA SER A 190 5.62 -4.83 7.38
C SER A 190 6.00 -6.27 7.75
N ALA A 191 5.07 -7.21 7.64
CA ALA A 191 5.39 -8.64 7.81
C ALA A 191 6.44 -9.10 6.78
N THR A 192 6.31 -8.65 5.53
CA THR A 192 7.28 -8.95 4.47
C THR A 192 8.60 -8.21 4.67
N ALA A 193 8.58 -6.94 5.04
CA ALA A 193 9.79 -6.16 5.29
C ALA A 193 10.63 -6.74 6.44
N THR A 194 9.99 -7.11 7.56
CA THR A 194 10.67 -7.75 8.70
C THR A 194 11.21 -9.14 8.35
N TRP A 195 10.49 -9.92 7.54
CA TRP A 195 10.98 -11.22 7.05
C TRP A 195 12.19 -11.06 6.16
N PHE A 196 12.13 -10.09 5.25
CA PHE A 196 13.21 -9.78 4.32
C PHE A 196 14.48 -9.35 5.06
N ILE A 197 14.36 -8.49 6.08
CA ILE A 197 15.46 -8.14 6.99
C ILE A 197 16.10 -9.38 7.60
N ASN A 198 15.29 -10.32 8.12
CA ASN A 198 15.80 -11.54 8.71
C ASN A 198 16.56 -12.42 7.70
N GLU A 199 16.01 -12.62 6.50
CA GLU A 199 16.65 -13.45 5.48
C GLU A 199 17.98 -12.88 5.00
N LEU A 200 18.09 -11.56 4.83
CA LEU A 200 19.34 -10.91 4.47
C LEU A 200 20.47 -11.16 5.50
N LEU A 201 20.13 -11.48 6.75
CA LEU A 201 21.07 -11.68 7.85
C LEU A 201 21.30 -13.15 8.22
N THR A 202 20.31 -14.00 8.00
CA THR A 202 20.29 -15.37 8.54
C THR A 202 20.27 -16.46 7.48
N SER A 203 19.87 -16.15 6.26
CA SER A 203 19.72 -17.17 5.21
C SER A 203 21.06 -17.82 4.89
N SER A 204 21.05 -19.13 4.64
CA SER A 204 22.20 -19.89 4.15
C SER A 204 22.14 -20.14 2.64
N ASP A 205 21.08 -19.66 1.97
CA ASP A 205 20.94 -19.76 0.52
C ASP A 205 22.01 -18.88 -0.17
N PRO A 206 22.85 -19.45 -1.06
CA PRO A 206 23.92 -18.70 -1.73
C PRO A 206 23.43 -17.49 -2.52
N ASP A 207 22.25 -17.55 -3.14
CA ASP A 207 21.72 -16.46 -3.94
C ASP A 207 21.20 -15.33 -3.05
N ILE A 208 20.57 -15.64 -1.91
CA ILE A 208 20.18 -14.65 -0.90
C ILE A 208 21.41 -14.04 -0.22
N ARG A 209 22.45 -14.85 0.06
CA ARG A 209 23.73 -14.31 0.57
C ARG A 209 24.39 -13.36 -0.42
N ASN A 210 24.42 -13.73 -1.70
CA ASN A 210 24.94 -12.86 -2.75
C ASN A 210 24.13 -11.56 -2.85
N LEU A 211 22.80 -11.63 -2.71
CA LEU A 211 21.95 -10.46 -2.65
C LEU A 211 22.29 -9.56 -1.44
N ALA A 212 22.40 -10.14 -0.24
CA ALA A 212 22.70 -9.39 0.98
C ALA A 212 24.08 -8.72 0.93
N GLU A 213 25.09 -9.39 0.37
CA GLU A 213 26.48 -8.95 0.44
C GLU A 213 26.89 -7.92 -0.62
N ASN A 214 26.11 -7.79 -1.70
CA ASN A 214 26.43 -6.92 -2.84
C ASN A 214 25.57 -5.66 -2.95
N TYR A 215 24.64 -5.44 -2.02
CA TYR A 215 23.78 -4.25 -1.98
C TYR A 215 23.70 -3.68 -0.56
N ASP A 216 23.54 -2.36 -0.46
CA ASP A 216 23.25 -1.70 0.81
C ASP A 216 21.74 -1.53 0.95
N TRP A 217 21.16 -2.15 1.98
CA TRP A 217 19.72 -2.16 2.18
C TRP A 217 19.32 -1.14 3.23
N TYR A 218 18.42 -0.23 2.88
CA TYR A 218 17.83 0.73 3.80
C TYR A 218 16.34 0.45 3.89
N ILE A 219 15.90 -0.09 5.03
CA ILE A 219 14.54 -0.62 5.15
C ILE A 219 13.83 0.11 6.29
N VAL A 220 12.66 0.68 6.00
CA VAL A 220 11.72 1.25 6.96
C VAL A 220 10.51 0.33 7.06
N PRO A 221 10.42 -0.55 8.08
CA PRO A 221 9.36 -1.57 8.15
C PRO A 221 7.96 -1.00 8.37
N VAL A 222 7.84 0.15 9.04
CA VAL A 222 6.57 0.82 9.28
C VAL A 222 6.79 2.32 9.15
N LEU A 223 6.34 2.91 8.03
CA LEU A 223 6.41 4.36 7.83
C LEU A 223 5.30 5.08 8.61
N ASN A 224 4.05 4.69 8.42
CA ASN A 224 2.90 5.27 9.12
C ASN A 224 2.67 4.57 10.48
N VAL A 225 3.58 4.83 11.42
CA VAL A 225 3.61 4.18 12.73
C VAL A 225 2.36 4.45 13.57
N ASP A 226 1.78 5.64 13.48
CA ASP A 226 0.58 6.00 14.24
C ASP A 226 -0.67 5.34 13.67
N GLY A 227 -0.84 5.37 12.35
CA GLY A 227 -1.92 4.67 11.68
C GLY A 227 -1.83 3.17 11.93
N PHE A 228 -0.62 2.59 11.86
CA PHE A 228 -0.40 1.17 12.13
C PHE A 228 -0.87 0.80 13.55
N VAL A 229 -0.44 1.55 14.58
CA VAL A 229 -0.93 1.35 15.96
C VAL A 229 -2.45 1.51 16.07
N TYR A 230 -3.03 2.46 15.33
CA TYR A 230 -4.48 2.65 15.31
C TYR A 230 -5.22 1.45 14.70
N THR A 231 -4.65 0.77 13.71
CA THR A 231 -5.26 -0.45 13.13
C THR A 231 -5.29 -1.63 14.07
N HIS A 232 -4.28 -1.79 14.93
CA HIS A 232 -4.27 -2.84 15.94
C HIS A 232 -5.27 -2.55 17.09
N ASN A 233 -5.41 -1.27 17.47
CA ASN A 233 -6.10 -0.88 18.69
C ASN A 233 -7.54 -0.39 18.50
N LYS A 234 -7.90 0.11 17.31
CA LYS A 234 -9.17 0.80 17.08
C LYS A 234 -9.85 0.38 15.79
N ASP A 235 -9.25 0.62 14.64
CA ASP A 235 -9.90 0.40 13.34
C ASP A 235 -8.98 -0.31 12.36
N ARG A 236 -9.20 -1.61 12.19
CA ARG A 236 -8.38 -2.49 11.35
C ARG A 236 -8.24 -2.02 9.90
N LEU A 237 -9.23 -1.30 9.37
CA LEU A 237 -9.24 -0.83 7.97
C LEU A 237 -8.80 0.62 7.81
N TRP A 238 -8.28 1.25 8.88
CA TRP A 238 -7.70 2.58 8.81
C TRP A 238 -6.50 2.65 7.85
N ARG A 239 -6.48 3.65 6.97
CA ARG A 239 -5.46 3.81 5.93
C ARG A 239 -4.46 4.93 6.25
N LYS A 240 -4.98 6.10 6.61
CA LYS A 240 -4.27 7.39 6.64
C LYS A 240 -3.32 7.54 7.82
N THR A 241 -2.58 8.64 7.86
CA THR A 241 -1.85 9.09 9.07
C THR A 241 -2.83 9.42 10.22
N ARG A 242 -2.32 9.91 11.35
CA ARG A 242 -3.14 10.28 12.53
C ARG A 242 -3.10 11.77 12.89
N GLN A 243 -2.52 12.61 12.05
CA GLN A 243 -2.53 14.06 12.24
C GLN A 243 -3.96 14.63 12.10
N PRO A 244 -4.51 15.33 13.10
CA PRO A 244 -5.78 16.02 13.00
C PRO A 244 -5.77 17.10 11.92
N VAL A 245 -6.87 17.23 11.20
CA VAL A 245 -7.03 18.27 10.18
C VAL A 245 -7.73 19.48 10.78
N ALA A 246 -7.13 20.67 10.60
CA ALA A 246 -7.70 21.91 11.14
C ALA A 246 -9.13 22.14 10.62
N HIS A 247 -10.04 22.50 11.51
CA HIS A 247 -11.45 22.78 11.22
C HIS A 247 -12.24 21.62 10.59
N SER A 248 -11.78 20.37 10.72
CA SER A 248 -12.49 19.17 10.27
C SER A 248 -12.65 18.15 11.41
N PRO A 249 -13.76 17.38 11.45
CA PRO A 249 -13.88 16.25 12.36
C PRO A 249 -13.04 15.04 11.92
N CYS A 250 -12.55 15.03 10.68
CA CYS A 250 -11.79 13.92 10.11
C CYS A 250 -10.29 14.03 10.41
N ILE A 251 -9.64 12.87 10.50
CA ILE A 251 -8.25 12.74 10.92
C ILE A 251 -7.44 12.08 9.80
N GLY A 252 -6.20 12.53 9.65
CA GLY A 252 -5.20 11.90 8.81
C GLY A 252 -5.25 12.32 7.36
N THR A 253 -4.09 12.16 6.73
CA THR A 253 -3.78 12.40 5.33
C THR A 253 -3.36 11.07 4.69
N ASP A 254 -3.65 10.88 3.41
CA ASP A 254 -3.07 9.79 2.64
C ASP A 254 -1.58 10.09 2.41
N GLY A 255 -0.70 9.30 3.05
CA GLY A 255 0.73 9.47 2.94
C GLY A 255 1.23 9.39 1.49
N ASN A 256 0.62 8.51 0.68
CA ASN A 256 0.99 8.32 -0.72
C ASN A 256 0.25 9.29 -1.67
N ARG A 257 -0.30 10.38 -1.14
CA ARG A 257 -0.76 11.58 -1.87
C ARG A 257 -0.09 12.85 -1.38
N ASN A 258 0.81 12.76 -0.40
CA ASN A 258 1.33 13.92 0.31
C ASN A 258 2.72 14.35 -0.17
N PHE A 259 3.43 13.58 -1.00
CA PHE A 259 4.77 13.97 -1.44
C PHE A 259 4.76 15.20 -2.36
N ASP A 260 5.81 16.01 -2.27
CA ASP A 260 6.08 17.17 -3.13
C ASP A 260 6.53 16.75 -4.55
N SER A 261 5.67 16.04 -5.29
CA SER A 261 5.87 15.75 -6.71
C SER A 261 4.52 15.71 -7.41
N TYR A 262 4.27 16.73 -8.24
CA TYR A 262 2.98 16.94 -8.91
C TYR A 262 1.77 16.89 -7.95
N TRP A 263 1.94 17.38 -6.73
CA TRP A 263 0.93 17.31 -5.68
C TRP A 263 -0.39 17.96 -6.11
N MET A 264 -1.52 17.26 -5.89
CA MET A 264 -2.89 17.72 -6.16
C MET A 264 -3.20 18.12 -7.62
N VAL A 265 -2.43 17.65 -8.61
CA VAL A 265 -2.73 17.94 -10.04
C VAL A 265 -3.97 17.18 -10.56
N ASN A 266 -4.27 16.01 -10.01
CA ASN A 266 -5.43 15.15 -10.25
C ASN A 266 -5.52 14.07 -9.15
N GLY A 267 -6.34 13.01 -9.30
CA GLY A 267 -6.18 11.72 -8.58
C GLY A 267 -6.08 11.73 -7.04
N ALA A 268 -6.46 12.82 -6.39
CA ALA A 268 -6.31 13.07 -4.96
C ALA A 268 -7.39 14.06 -4.50
N SER A 269 -7.79 13.95 -3.24
CA SER A 269 -8.89 14.73 -2.69
C SER A 269 -8.41 15.87 -1.80
N SER A 270 -9.12 17.01 -1.87
CA SER A 270 -9.00 18.11 -0.90
C SER A 270 -9.96 17.97 0.27
N ASP A 271 -10.85 16.97 0.28
CA ASP A 271 -11.76 16.69 1.39
C ASP A 271 -11.03 15.93 2.50
N PRO A 272 -10.88 16.50 3.71
CA PRO A 272 -10.23 15.84 4.85
C PRO A 272 -10.82 14.47 5.23
N CYS A 273 -12.07 14.20 4.86
CA CYS A 273 -12.74 12.94 5.16
C CYS A 273 -12.49 11.86 4.11
N ALA A 274 -11.92 12.20 2.95
CA ALA A 274 -11.57 11.25 1.92
C ALA A 274 -10.37 10.38 2.33
N ASN A 275 -10.37 9.12 1.87
CA ASN A 275 -9.26 8.17 2.09
C ASN A 275 -7.99 8.57 1.32
N ASP A 276 -8.16 9.29 0.22
CA ASP A 276 -7.13 9.85 -0.66
C ASP A 276 -6.93 11.36 -0.42
N TYR A 277 -7.29 11.87 0.78
CA TYR A 277 -7.04 13.25 1.17
C TYR A 277 -5.53 13.55 1.12
N ALA A 278 -5.12 14.50 0.28
CA ALA A 278 -3.70 14.78 0.00
C ALA A 278 -2.99 15.62 1.07
N GLY A 279 -3.73 16.09 2.09
CA GLY A 279 -3.21 16.98 3.12
C GLY A 279 -3.43 18.46 2.79
N PRO A 280 -3.11 19.38 3.72
CA PRO A 280 -3.22 20.81 3.48
C PRO A 280 -2.10 21.40 2.60
N ALA A 281 -0.98 20.68 2.43
CA ALA A 281 0.19 21.05 1.64
C ALA A 281 1.02 19.80 1.35
N PRO A 282 1.90 19.80 0.32
CA PRO A 282 2.84 18.71 0.15
C PRO A 282 3.81 18.63 1.35
N ASN A 283 4.18 17.41 1.74
CA ASN A 283 5.00 17.07 2.90
C ASN A 283 4.46 17.66 4.21
N SER A 284 3.13 17.76 4.34
CA SER A 284 2.47 18.24 5.57
C SER A 284 2.55 17.24 6.71
N GLU A 285 2.61 15.95 6.41
CA GLU A 285 2.70 14.87 7.40
C GLU A 285 4.16 14.70 7.83
N PRO A 286 4.46 14.64 9.14
CA PRO A 286 5.83 14.57 9.62
C PRO A 286 6.56 13.29 9.17
N GLU A 287 5.83 12.18 9.01
CA GLU A 287 6.37 10.92 8.48
C GLU A 287 6.85 11.09 7.03
N ILE A 288 5.99 11.67 6.18
CA ILE A 288 6.25 11.88 4.75
C ILE A 288 7.32 12.95 4.52
N LYS A 289 7.30 14.01 5.33
CA LYS A 289 8.34 15.02 5.33
C LYS A 289 9.70 14.43 5.67
N GLY A 290 9.78 13.61 6.72
CA GLY A 290 11.04 12.99 7.15
C GLY A 290 11.60 12.02 6.11
N GLU A 291 10.75 11.20 5.48
CA GLU A 291 11.17 10.35 4.37
C GLU A 291 11.65 11.17 3.17
N SER A 292 10.89 12.20 2.77
CA SER A 292 11.25 13.09 1.66
C SER A 292 12.62 13.74 1.87
N GLU A 293 12.87 14.25 3.08
CA GLU A 293 14.16 14.84 3.47
C GLU A 293 15.28 13.79 3.50
N PHE A 294 15.00 12.58 3.98
CA PHE A 294 15.96 11.48 4.01
C PHE A 294 16.38 11.05 2.61
N LEU A 295 15.41 10.83 1.70
CA LEU A 295 15.67 10.46 0.31
C LEU A 295 16.45 11.56 -0.43
N ARG A 296 16.03 12.83 -0.31
CA ARG A 296 16.75 13.96 -0.94
C ARG A 296 18.18 14.10 -0.42
N SER A 297 18.39 13.96 0.90
CA SER A 297 19.72 14.10 1.52
C SER A 297 20.64 12.92 1.23
N ASN A 298 20.10 11.77 0.81
CA ASN A 298 20.83 10.54 0.54
C ASN A 298 20.66 10.04 -0.91
N LYS A 299 20.23 10.91 -1.84
CA LYS A 299 19.96 10.53 -3.24
C LYS A 299 21.12 9.85 -3.95
N ASP A 300 22.35 10.21 -3.56
CA ASP A 300 23.59 9.63 -4.09
C ASP A 300 23.91 8.27 -3.45
N LYS A 301 23.03 7.70 -2.64
CA LYS A 301 23.17 6.34 -2.09
C LYS A 301 22.23 5.34 -2.76
N PHE A 302 21.12 5.78 -3.33
CA PHE A 302 20.04 4.89 -3.77
C PHE A 302 20.00 4.72 -5.28
N ASN A 303 20.02 3.48 -5.74
CA ASN A 303 19.84 3.08 -7.13
C ASN A 303 18.39 2.63 -7.39
N VAL A 304 17.78 2.01 -6.38
CA VAL A 304 16.44 1.45 -6.44
C VAL A 304 15.64 1.92 -5.22
N LEU A 305 14.36 2.24 -5.44
CA LEU A 305 13.36 2.40 -4.37
C LEU A 305 12.20 1.44 -4.59
N LEU A 306 11.82 0.69 -3.56
CA LEU A 306 10.68 -0.20 -3.57
C LEU A 306 9.70 0.22 -2.48
N ALA A 307 8.50 0.64 -2.86
CA ALA A 307 7.40 0.94 -1.96
C ALA A 307 6.48 -0.28 -1.84
N PHE A 308 6.44 -0.90 -0.68
CA PHE A 308 5.60 -2.08 -0.45
C PHE A 308 4.19 -1.66 -0.06
N HIS A 309 3.24 -2.11 -0.87
CA HIS A 309 1.81 -1.91 -0.69
C HIS A 309 1.06 -3.23 -0.72
N SER A 310 -0.20 -3.21 -0.33
CA SER A 310 -1.14 -4.24 -0.71
C SER A 310 -2.52 -3.64 -0.97
N TYR A 311 -3.33 -4.19 -1.85
CA TYR A 311 -3.15 -5.45 -2.56
C TYR A 311 -3.47 -5.24 -4.04
N SER A 312 -3.04 -6.17 -4.89
CA SER A 312 -3.57 -6.42 -6.25
C SER A 312 -2.66 -7.36 -7.07
N GLN A 313 -1.48 -7.75 -6.55
CA GLN A 313 -0.44 -8.44 -7.32
C GLN A 313 0.00 -7.61 -8.55
N MET A 314 0.50 -6.40 -8.30
CA MET A 314 0.95 -5.48 -9.35
C MET A 314 2.33 -4.90 -9.06
N LEU A 315 3.10 -4.64 -10.11
CA LEU A 315 4.28 -3.77 -10.07
C LEU A 315 3.97 -2.49 -10.83
N LEU A 316 3.94 -1.37 -10.10
CA LEU A 316 3.61 -0.07 -10.65
C LEU A 316 4.87 0.79 -10.69
N SER A 317 5.22 1.28 -11.88
CA SER A 317 6.32 2.23 -12.07
C SER A 317 5.78 3.66 -12.22
N PRO A 318 6.64 4.69 -12.18
CA PRO A 318 6.23 6.02 -12.59
C PRO A 318 5.67 6.02 -14.03
N TYR A 319 4.77 6.94 -14.40
CA TYR A 319 4.20 7.97 -13.54
C TYR A 319 2.82 7.59 -12.98
N GLY A 320 2.52 8.12 -11.78
CA GLY A 320 1.19 8.10 -11.18
C GLY A 320 0.37 9.34 -11.50
N HIS A 321 0.99 10.50 -11.68
CA HIS A 321 0.25 11.75 -11.91
C HIS A 321 -0.23 11.95 -13.37
N THR A 322 0.27 11.16 -14.33
CA THR A 322 0.01 11.36 -15.78
C THR A 322 0.07 10.03 -16.54
N GLU A 323 -0.63 9.95 -17.67
CA GLU A 323 -0.50 8.83 -18.63
C GLU A 323 0.77 8.90 -19.48
N GLU A 324 1.52 10.01 -19.41
CA GLU A 324 2.87 10.06 -19.98
C GLU A 324 3.77 9.02 -19.30
N VAL A 325 4.64 8.39 -20.08
CA VAL A 325 5.58 7.38 -19.58
C VAL A 325 6.95 8.01 -19.31
N PRO A 326 7.71 7.54 -18.32
CA PRO A 326 9.04 8.05 -18.03
C PRO A 326 10.03 7.75 -19.18
N PRO A 327 11.10 8.55 -19.36
CA PRO A 327 12.07 8.32 -20.44
C PRO A 327 12.69 6.92 -20.51
N ASN A 328 12.81 6.22 -19.37
CA ASN A 328 13.34 4.87 -19.28
C ASN A 328 12.26 3.78 -19.13
N ASN A 329 11.02 4.06 -19.56
CA ASN A 329 9.89 3.14 -19.42
C ASN A 329 10.15 1.73 -19.99
N ASP A 330 10.83 1.63 -21.14
CA ASP A 330 11.16 0.33 -21.73
C ASP A 330 12.03 -0.55 -20.81
N ASP A 331 12.93 0.07 -20.05
CA ASP A 331 13.75 -0.64 -19.07
C ASP A 331 12.95 -0.98 -17.81
N LEU A 332 12.08 -0.08 -17.36
CA LEU A 332 11.16 -0.35 -16.26
C LEU A 332 10.21 -1.52 -16.59
N LEU A 333 9.75 -1.65 -17.82
CA LEU A 333 8.92 -2.79 -18.22
C LEU A 333 9.69 -4.12 -18.21
N LYS A 334 10.96 -4.15 -18.64
CA LYS A 334 11.80 -5.36 -18.57
C LYS A 334 12.07 -5.78 -17.13
N VAL A 335 12.37 -4.81 -16.26
CA VAL A 335 12.66 -5.05 -14.85
C VAL A 335 11.41 -5.57 -14.12
N ALA A 336 10.22 -5.03 -14.43
CA ALA A 336 8.96 -5.53 -13.89
C ALA A 336 8.58 -6.92 -14.43
N ASP A 337 8.80 -7.18 -15.73
CA ASP A 337 8.61 -8.49 -16.35
C ASP A 337 9.51 -9.55 -15.68
N ALA A 338 10.77 -9.23 -15.39
CA ALA A 338 11.69 -10.12 -14.68
C ALA A 338 11.15 -10.52 -13.29
N TYR A 339 10.60 -9.57 -12.54
CA TYR A 339 9.92 -9.84 -11.27
C TYR A 339 8.72 -10.76 -11.48
N ALA A 340 7.80 -10.40 -12.39
CA ALA A 340 6.57 -11.15 -12.63
C ALA A 340 6.83 -12.59 -13.07
N GLN A 341 7.80 -12.80 -13.95
CA GLN A 341 8.22 -14.13 -14.38
C GLN A 341 8.86 -14.95 -13.27
N ALA A 342 9.63 -14.33 -12.37
CA ALA A 342 10.23 -15.04 -11.24
C ALA A 342 9.15 -15.51 -10.25
N VAL A 343 8.18 -14.67 -9.95
CA VAL A 343 7.03 -15.03 -9.10
C VAL A 343 6.16 -16.11 -9.76
N GLY A 344 5.83 -15.97 -11.04
CA GLY A 344 4.99 -16.92 -11.77
C GLY A 344 5.60 -18.32 -11.94
N LYS A 345 6.92 -18.49 -11.73
CA LYS A 345 7.60 -19.79 -11.73
C LYS A 345 7.46 -20.54 -10.40
N LEU A 346 7.05 -19.87 -9.33
CA LEU A 346 6.85 -20.50 -8.04
C LEU A 346 5.57 -21.34 -8.02
N SER A 347 5.56 -22.37 -7.18
CA SER A 347 4.42 -23.31 -7.06
C SER A 347 3.18 -22.70 -6.40
N TYR A 348 3.20 -21.41 -6.05
CA TYR A 348 2.12 -20.74 -5.35
C TYR A 348 1.02 -20.21 -6.28
N GLY A 349 1.30 -20.11 -7.58
CA GLY A 349 0.30 -19.70 -8.59
C GLY A 349 -0.03 -18.21 -8.59
N SER A 350 0.79 -17.36 -7.96
CA SER A 350 0.64 -15.90 -8.05
C SER A 350 1.06 -15.41 -9.43
N GLU A 351 0.25 -14.53 -10.00
CA GLU A 351 0.55 -13.83 -11.25
C GLU A 351 0.55 -12.33 -10.96
N TYR A 352 1.63 -11.66 -11.34
CA TYR A 352 1.79 -10.22 -11.18
C TYR A 352 1.65 -9.53 -12.53
N THR A 353 0.82 -8.49 -12.57
CA THR A 353 0.75 -7.58 -13.71
C THR A 353 1.61 -6.35 -13.44
N TYR A 354 1.90 -5.54 -14.47
CA TYR A 354 2.77 -4.38 -14.31
C TYR A 354 2.53 -3.31 -15.37
N GLY A 355 2.93 -2.08 -15.05
CA GLY A 355 2.86 -0.92 -15.92
C GLY A 355 3.09 0.37 -15.14
N THR A 356 2.85 1.53 -15.77
CA THR A 356 2.88 2.80 -15.04
C THR A 356 1.69 2.87 -14.08
N SER A 357 1.84 3.53 -12.94
CA SER A 357 0.76 3.66 -11.94
C SER A 357 -0.52 4.23 -12.53
N ALA A 358 -0.44 5.32 -13.32
CA ALA A 358 -1.61 5.91 -13.95
C ALA A 358 -2.23 5.01 -15.04
N GLY A 359 -1.40 4.32 -15.83
CA GLY A 359 -1.87 3.53 -16.97
C GLY A 359 -2.36 2.13 -16.60
N ALA A 360 -1.76 1.50 -15.59
CA ALA A 360 -2.12 0.16 -15.15
C ALA A 360 -3.17 0.16 -14.03
N MET A 361 -3.25 1.24 -13.26
CA MET A 361 -4.12 1.32 -12.08
C MET A 361 -4.98 2.60 -12.12
N TYR A 362 -4.53 3.72 -11.57
CA TYR A 362 -5.25 5.00 -11.59
C TYR A 362 -4.32 6.17 -11.24
N TYR A 363 -4.81 7.40 -11.47
CA TYR A 363 -4.05 8.61 -11.15
C TYR A 363 -3.71 8.70 -9.65
N ALA A 364 -2.43 8.87 -9.36
CA ALA A 364 -1.86 8.91 -8.01
C ALA A 364 -0.73 9.95 -7.92
N PRO A 365 -1.04 11.27 -7.94
CA PRO A 365 -0.03 12.28 -7.72
C PRO A 365 0.42 12.35 -6.28
N GLY A 366 1.60 12.93 -6.05
CA GLY A 366 2.19 13.00 -4.72
C GLY A 366 2.50 11.63 -4.11
N ALA A 367 2.76 10.63 -4.96
CA ALA A 367 3.15 9.28 -4.55
C ALA A 367 4.66 9.14 -4.37
N THR A 368 5.10 8.22 -3.49
CA THR A 368 6.51 8.04 -3.14
C THR A 368 7.38 7.75 -4.36
N ILE A 369 6.91 6.89 -5.28
CA ILE A 369 7.73 6.43 -6.41
C ILE A 369 7.91 7.50 -7.49
N ASP A 370 6.93 8.39 -7.67
CA ASP A 370 7.03 9.56 -8.55
C ASP A 370 7.98 10.58 -7.93
N PHE A 371 7.88 10.84 -6.62
CA PHE A 371 8.80 11.72 -5.90
C PHE A 371 10.25 11.21 -5.94
N ALA A 372 10.45 9.91 -5.69
CA ALA A 372 11.77 9.30 -5.74
C ALA A 372 12.40 9.39 -7.14
N TYR A 373 11.58 9.22 -8.19
CA TYR A 373 12.03 9.30 -9.57
C TYR A 373 12.34 10.74 -10.01
N ASN A 374 11.43 11.68 -9.72
CA ASN A 374 11.53 13.08 -10.18
C ASN A 374 12.46 13.92 -9.31
N GLU A 375 12.33 13.82 -7.99
CA GLU A 375 12.95 14.74 -7.04
C GLU A 375 14.21 14.17 -6.36
N ALA A 376 14.35 12.83 -6.33
CA ALA A 376 15.50 12.14 -5.73
C ALA A 376 16.39 11.43 -6.77
N ASP A 377 16.10 11.53 -8.07
CA ASP A 377 16.92 10.98 -9.17
C ASP A 377 17.21 9.47 -9.04
N ILE A 378 16.24 8.71 -8.51
CA ILE A 378 16.29 7.25 -8.42
C ILE A 378 15.57 6.68 -9.65
N LYS A 379 16.31 6.01 -10.56
CA LYS A 379 15.77 5.65 -11.89
C LYS A 379 14.98 4.35 -11.93
N ILE A 380 15.11 3.51 -10.91
CA ILE A 380 14.34 2.27 -10.76
C ILE A 380 13.48 2.43 -9.52
N THR A 381 12.21 2.74 -9.70
CA THR A 381 11.24 2.89 -8.60
C THR A 381 10.00 2.07 -8.89
N TYR A 382 9.54 1.33 -7.89
CA TYR A 382 8.31 0.54 -8.00
C TYR A 382 7.49 0.59 -6.73
N THR A 383 6.18 0.68 -6.92
CA THR A 383 5.21 0.22 -5.94
C THR A 383 4.96 -1.26 -6.21
N ILE A 384 5.11 -2.10 -5.19
CA ILE A 384 4.75 -3.52 -5.25
C ILE A 384 3.45 -3.71 -4.49
N GLU A 385 2.36 -3.90 -5.22
CA GLU A 385 1.06 -4.29 -4.67
C GLU A 385 1.07 -5.80 -4.43
N MET A 386 1.20 -6.21 -3.17
CA MET A 386 1.30 -7.61 -2.76
C MET A 386 -0.03 -8.36 -2.88
N ARG A 387 -0.06 -9.60 -2.38
CA ARG A 387 -1.27 -10.42 -2.31
C ARG A 387 -2.41 -9.74 -1.55
N ASP A 388 -3.66 -10.10 -1.80
CA ASP A 388 -4.15 -10.97 -2.89
C ASP A 388 -4.75 -10.14 -4.04
N THR A 389 -5.70 -10.69 -4.81
CA THR A 389 -6.41 -9.97 -5.87
C THR A 389 -7.83 -9.53 -5.45
N GLY A 390 -8.13 -9.55 -4.15
CA GLY A 390 -9.33 -8.98 -3.56
C GLY A 390 -10.26 -9.94 -2.85
N ARG A 391 -9.88 -11.21 -2.65
CA ARG A 391 -10.66 -12.16 -1.83
C ARG A 391 -10.60 -11.77 -0.36
N HIS A 392 -9.40 -11.58 0.17
CA HIS A 392 -9.16 -11.11 1.53
C HIS A 392 -8.71 -9.65 1.55
N GLY A 393 -8.15 -9.17 0.44
CA GLY A 393 -7.69 -7.79 0.31
C GLY A 393 -6.71 -7.42 1.41
N PHE A 394 -7.06 -6.41 2.22
CA PHE A 394 -6.21 -5.94 3.32
C PHE A 394 -6.17 -6.86 4.54
N VAL A 395 -7.08 -7.84 4.64
CA VAL A 395 -7.23 -8.76 5.79
C VAL A 395 -6.70 -10.15 5.43
N LEU A 396 -5.53 -10.19 4.81
CA LEU A 396 -4.92 -11.40 4.26
C LEU A 396 -4.54 -12.38 5.39
N PRO A 397 -5.00 -13.65 5.39
CA PRO A 397 -4.76 -14.56 6.50
C PRO A 397 -3.27 -14.81 6.77
N PRO A 398 -2.84 -14.97 8.04
CA PRO A 398 -1.43 -15.15 8.38
C PRO A 398 -0.74 -16.34 7.68
N THR A 399 -1.49 -17.36 7.28
CA THR A 399 -1.00 -18.51 6.49
C THR A 399 -0.41 -18.09 5.13
N HIS A 400 -0.74 -16.90 4.63
CA HIS A 400 -0.21 -16.34 3.39
C HIS A 400 1.06 -15.50 3.59
N ILE A 401 1.47 -15.19 4.82
CA ILE A 401 2.66 -14.35 5.09
C ILE A 401 3.90 -14.97 4.43
N LEU A 402 4.28 -16.20 4.80
CA LEU A 402 5.49 -16.83 4.27
C LEU A 402 5.46 -17.06 2.75
N PRO A 403 4.35 -17.52 2.13
CA PRO A 403 4.24 -17.54 0.67
C PRO A 403 4.48 -16.17 0.02
N ASN A 404 3.85 -15.10 0.53
CA ASN A 404 4.04 -13.74 0.03
C ASN A 404 5.50 -13.28 0.15
N CYS A 405 6.13 -13.55 1.29
CA CYS A 405 7.54 -13.20 1.53
C CYS A 405 8.49 -13.87 0.53
N LYS A 406 8.27 -15.17 0.27
CA LYS A 406 9.09 -15.96 -0.67
C LYS A 406 8.92 -15.50 -2.12
N GLU A 407 7.68 -15.18 -2.51
CA GLU A 407 7.40 -14.57 -3.82
C GLU A 407 8.10 -13.23 -3.95
N THR A 408 7.98 -12.38 -2.93
CA THR A 408 8.59 -11.05 -2.93
C THR A 408 10.12 -11.13 -3.03
N MET A 409 10.77 -12.04 -2.29
CA MET A 409 12.22 -12.26 -2.37
C MET A 409 12.65 -12.71 -3.78
N ALA A 410 11.98 -13.72 -4.35
CA ALA A 410 12.30 -14.22 -5.69
C ALA A 410 12.12 -13.12 -6.75
N GLY A 411 11.04 -12.34 -6.65
CA GLY A 411 10.79 -11.20 -7.52
C GLY A 411 11.86 -10.11 -7.39
N ILE A 412 12.21 -9.70 -6.16
CA ILE A 412 13.22 -8.66 -5.91
C ILE A 412 14.60 -9.09 -6.42
N MET A 413 14.99 -10.36 -6.24
CA MET A 413 16.24 -10.89 -6.78
C MET A 413 16.30 -10.77 -8.30
N ALA A 414 15.20 -11.13 -8.99
CA ALA A 414 15.12 -11.03 -10.45
C ALA A 414 15.10 -9.57 -10.93
N LEU A 415 14.34 -8.71 -10.25
CA LEU A 415 14.26 -7.27 -10.49
C LEU A 415 15.64 -6.62 -10.42
N ILE A 416 16.38 -6.86 -9.34
CA ILE A 416 17.71 -6.29 -9.13
C ILE A 416 18.71 -6.81 -10.15
N LYS A 417 18.66 -8.10 -10.47
CA LYS A 417 19.51 -8.69 -11.51
C LYS A 417 19.27 -8.02 -12.87
N GLU A 418 18.02 -7.78 -13.23
CA GLU A 418 17.70 -7.12 -14.50
C GLU A 418 18.08 -5.63 -14.50
N ALA A 419 17.83 -4.93 -13.38
CA ALA A 419 18.31 -3.56 -13.21
C ALA A 419 19.84 -3.46 -13.31
N GLN A 420 20.56 -4.46 -12.82
CA GLN A 420 22.02 -4.56 -12.95
C GLN A 420 22.44 -4.79 -14.41
N ASN A 421 21.78 -5.69 -15.13
CA ASN A 421 22.05 -5.96 -16.56
C ASN A 421 21.86 -4.71 -17.42
N LEU A 422 20.88 -3.88 -17.09
CA LEU A 422 20.57 -2.62 -17.79
C LEU A 422 21.45 -1.44 -17.32
N GLY A 423 22.34 -1.65 -16.35
CA GLY A 423 23.32 -0.65 -15.92
C GLY A 423 22.84 0.33 -14.84
N TYR A 424 21.74 0.04 -14.14
CA TYR A 424 21.23 0.92 -13.08
C TYR A 424 21.86 0.67 -11.70
N MET A 425 22.49 -0.49 -11.50
CA MET A 425 23.14 -0.87 -10.23
C MET A 425 24.61 -0.44 -10.19
N THR A 426 24.86 0.86 -10.33
CA THR A 426 26.22 1.44 -10.26
C THR A 426 26.54 1.93 -8.86
N ARG A 427 27.80 1.81 -8.46
CA ARG A 427 28.32 2.49 -7.27
C ARG A 427 28.16 4.00 -7.42
N LYS A 428 27.46 4.65 -6.48
CA LYS A 428 27.25 6.11 -6.49
C LYS A 428 28.24 6.88 -5.60
N TYR A 429 28.90 6.23 -4.63
CA TYR A 429 29.82 6.85 -3.67
C TYR A 429 30.98 5.94 -3.24
#